data_AF-A0A7H4N3A2-F1
#
_entry.id   AF-A0A7H4N3A2-F1
#
_cell.length_a   1.000
_cell.length_b   1.000
_cell.length_c   1.000
_cell.angle_alpha   90.00
_cell.angle_beta   90.00
_cell.angle_gamma   90.00
#
_symmetry.space_group_name_H-M   'P 1'
#
loop_
_entity.id
_entity.type
_entity.pdbx_description
1 polymer ?
#
loop_
_entity_poly.entity_id
_entity_poly.type
_entity_poly.pdbx_seq_one_letter_code
_entity_poly.pdbx_strand_id
1 'polypeptide(L)' 'MKPQALDREHLNCEASDPVLEVEQVIYLEDGTRWSMPIAHYRYDHGGIILVNNG' A
#
# COMPACT_ATOMS: atom_id res chain seq x y z
N MET A 1 -0.34 -8.47 6.72
CA MET A 1 0.96 -9.06 6.32
C MET A 1 1.95 -8.87 7.47
N LYS A 2 3.07 -9.59 7.52
CA LYS A 2 4.18 -9.27 8.46
C LYS A 2 5.13 -8.27 7.79
N PRO A 3 5.85 -7.42 8.56
CA PRO A 3 6.74 -6.43 7.99
C PRO A 3 7.98 -7.08 7.37
N GLN A 4 8.42 -6.51 6.25
CA GLN A 4 9.70 -6.80 5.62
C GLN A 4 10.80 -5.88 6.16
N ALA A 5 12.03 -6.01 5.64
CA ALA A 5 13.18 -5.22 6.10
C ALA A 5 12.94 -3.71 5.96
N LEU A 6 12.46 -3.27 4.79
CA LEU A 6 12.18 -1.87 4.49
C LEU A 6 10.99 -1.32 5.30
N ASP A 7 10.02 -2.17 5.67
CA ASP A 7 8.89 -1.75 6.49
C ASP A 7 9.35 -1.34 7.89
N ARG A 8 10.29 -2.07 8.48
CA ARG A 8 10.85 -1.73 9.79
C ARG A 8 11.70 -0.46 9.73
N GLU A 9 12.42 -0.26 8.62
CA GLU A 9 13.24 0.93 8.40
C GLU A 9 12.39 2.20 8.22
N HIS A 10 11.27 2.11 7.51
CA HIS A 10 10.52 3.29 7.07
C HIS A 10 9.17 3.49 7.77
N LEU A 11 8.55 2.43 8.30
CA LEU A 11 7.23 2.51 8.93
C LEU A 11 7.28 2.52 10.45
N ASN A 12 8.46 2.40 11.08
CA ASN A 12 8.60 2.34 12.54
C ASN A 12 7.66 1.29 13.16
N CYS A 13 7.85 0.03 12.77
CA CYS A 13 7.07 -1.13 13.21
C CYS A 13 8.01 -2.28 13.63
N GLU A 14 7.54 -3.13 14.54
CA GLU A 14 8.24 -4.31 15.02
C GLU A 14 7.91 -5.55 14.16
N ALA A 15 8.76 -6.58 14.19
CA ALA A 15 8.61 -7.77 13.35
C ALA A 15 7.29 -8.55 13.54
N SER A 16 6.60 -8.34 14.66
CA SER A 16 5.29 -8.90 14.96
C SER A 16 4.12 -8.02 14.53
N ASP A 17 4.35 -6.75 14.22
CA ASP A 17 3.29 -5.80 13.95
C ASP A 17 2.67 -6.06 12.57
N PRO A 18 1.34 -5.95 12.44
CA PRO A 18 0.71 -6.10 11.13
C PRO A 18 1.03 -4.90 10.22
N VAL A 19 1.32 -5.21 8.96
CA VAL A 19 1.44 -4.23 7.86
C VAL A 19 0.32 -4.47 6.85
N LEU A 20 -0.22 -3.36 6.32
CA LEU A 20 -1.18 -3.35 5.23
C LEU A 20 -0.43 -3.20 3.90
N GLU A 21 -0.58 -4.17 3.02
CA GLU A 21 -0.04 -4.13 1.64
C GLU A 21 -1.19 -3.85 0.68
N VAL A 22 -0.96 -2.92 -0.25
CA VAL A 22 -1.93 -2.53 -1.28
C VAL A 22 -1.28 -2.71 -2.63
N GLU A 23 -1.89 -3.57 -3.46
CA GLU A 23 -1.56 -3.71 -4.86
C GLU A 23 -2.63 -2.97 -5.69
N GLN A 24 -2.20 -2.01 -6.49
CA GLN A 24 -3.10 -1.25 -7.37
C GLN A 24 -2.76 -1.52 -8.83
N VAL A 25 -3.78 -1.62 -9.68
CA VAL A 25 -3.60 -1.63 -11.13
C VAL A 25 -4.04 -0.29 -11.69
N ILE A 26 -3.12 0.40 -12.36
CA ILE A 26 -3.39 1.72 -12.93
C ILE A 26 -3.49 1.60 -14.46
N TYR A 27 -4.59 2.12 -14.99
CA TYR A 27 -4.85 2.24 -16.42
C TYR A 27 -4.80 3.71 -16.83
N LEU A 28 -4.22 3.97 -18.00
CA LEU A 28 -4.35 5.27 -18.67
C LEU A 28 -5.76 5.42 -19.25
N GLU A 29 -6.12 6.64 -19.63
CA GLU A 29 -7.44 6.94 -20.23
C GLU A 29 -7.72 6.13 -21.50
N ASP A 30 -6.68 5.74 -22.24
CA ASP A 30 -6.78 4.90 -23.44
C ASP A 30 -6.90 3.40 -23.15
N GLY A 31 -6.99 3.01 -21.87
CA GLY A 31 -7.07 1.63 -21.42
C GLY A 31 -5.73 0.90 -21.34
N THR A 32 -4.61 1.56 -21.66
CA THR A 32 -3.27 0.98 -21.50
C THR A 32 -2.97 0.78 -20.03
N ARG A 33 -2.54 -0.42 -19.65
CA ARG A 33 -2.04 -0.69 -18.29
C ARG A 33 -0.67 -0.03 -18.14
N TRP A 34 -0.57 0.95 -17.24
CA TRP A 34 0.68 1.68 -17.03
C TRP A 34 1.56 1.00 -15.98
N SER A 35 1.03 0.72 -14.79
CA SER A 35 1.83 0.19 -13.69
C SER A 35 1.03 -0.60 -12.65
N MET A 36 1.78 -1.33 -11.83
CA MET A 36 1.30 -2.08 -10.68
C MET A 36 2.11 -1.69 -9.44
N PRO A 37 1.86 -0.51 -8.84
CA PRO A 37 2.55 -0.14 -7.61
C PRO A 37 2.08 -1.03 -6.45
N ILE A 38 3.04 -1.40 -5.62
CA ILE A 38 2.82 -2.02 -4.30
C ILE A 38 3.16 -0.96 -3.27
N ALA A 39 2.25 -0.73 -2.32
CA ALA A 39 2.44 0.22 -1.24
C ALA A 39 2.20 -0.46 0.13
N HIS A 40 3.09 -0.19 1.08
CA HIS A 40 2.99 -0.70 2.45
C HIS A 40 2.67 0.42 3.43
N TYR A 41 1.77 0.14 4.38
CA TYR A 41 1.34 1.08 5.40
C TYR A 41 1.33 0.41 6.77
N ARG A 42 1.67 1.18 7.82
CA ARG A 42 1.42 0.74 9.19
C ARG A 42 -0.08 0.60 9.41
N TYR A 43 -0.49 -0.58 9.85
CA TYR A 43 -1.90 -0.94 9.97
C TYR A 43 -2.69 -0.03 10.93
N ASP A 44 -1.99 0.56 11.91
CA ASP A 44 -2.57 1.35 13.01
C ASP A 44 -2.35 2.87 12.88
N HIS A 45 -1.65 3.34 11.85
CA HIS A 45 -1.26 4.75 11.70
C HIS A 45 -2.04 5.49 10.60
N GLY A 46 -2.96 4.82 9.92
CA GLY A 46 -3.76 5.42 8.86
C GLY A 46 -4.91 4.54 8.41
N GLY A 47 -5.77 5.10 7.56
CA GLY A 47 -6.87 4.39 6.92
C GLY A 47 -6.87 4.63 5.43
N ILE A 48 -7.29 3.64 4.65
CA ILE A 48 -7.51 3.80 3.21
C ILE A 48 -8.94 4.31 3.05
N ILE A 49 -9.09 5.51 2.49
CA ILE A 49 -10.38 6.06 2.09
C ILE A 49 -10.49 5.92 0.58
N LEU A 50 -11.46 5.13 0.13
CA LEU A 50 -11.79 5.05 -1.29
C LEU A 50 -12.76 6.19 -1.62
N VAL A 51 -12.31 7.15 -2.43
CA VAL A 51 -13.18 8.20 -2.96
C VAL A 51 -13.44 7.89 -4.43
N ASN A 52 -14.70 7.65 -4.77
CA ASN A 52 -15.14 7.49 -6.16
C ASN A 52 -15.77 8.81 -6.61
N ASN A 53 -15.12 9.50 -7.53
CA ASN A 53 -15.55 10.82 -7.99
C ASN A 53 -16.47 10.83 -9.21
N GLY A 54 -16.87 9.65 -9.73
CA GLY A 54 -17.78 9.55 -10.87
C GLY A 54 -17.12 9.94 -12.19
#